data_AF-A0A645I4W6-F1
#
_entry.id   AF-A0A645I4W6-F1
#
_cell.length_a   1.000
_cell.length_b   1.000
_cell.length_c   1.000
_cell.angle_alpha   90.00
_cell.angle_beta   90.00
_cell.angle_gamma   90.00
#
_symmetry.space_group_name_H-M   'P 1'
#
loop_
_entity.id
_entity.type
_entity.pdbx_description
1 polymer ?
#
loop_
_entity_poly.entity_id
_entity_poly.type
_entity_poly.pdbx_seq_one_letter_code
_entity_poly.pdbx_strand_id
1 'polypeptide(L)'
;MGHRLLYLLLLLTPLSGYLSSSFTPYPMRVFGLSIPKAGYPDETLNALFGTVHSVLTWTLMAVLVAHVAAVILHQRQGVPVLTRMLPGRGPDR
;
A
#
# COMPACT_ATOMS: atom_id res chain seq x y z
N MET A 1 8.30 2.43 15.13
CA MET A 1 8.76 2.64 13.74
C MET A 1 8.12 1.67 12.72
N GLY A 2 7.62 0.49 13.12
CA GLY A 2 7.08 -0.52 12.19
C GLY A 2 5.96 -0.06 11.23
N HIS A 3 5.07 0.83 11.65
CA HIS A 3 3.94 1.28 10.81
C HIS A 3 4.31 2.30 9.74
N ARG A 4 5.38 3.10 9.94
CA ARG A 4 5.73 4.19 9.02
C ARG A 4 6.08 3.68 7.63
N LEU A 5 6.81 2.56 7.57
CA LEU A 5 7.18 1.92 6.31
C LEU A 5 5.95 1.40 5.58
N LEU A 6 5.02 0.75 6.30
CA LEU A 6 3.75 0.28 5.74
C LEU A 6 2.92 1.42 5.15
N TYR A 7 2.79 2.55 5.86
CA TYR A 7 2.05 3.70 5.34
C TYR A 7 2.69 4.31 4.10
N LEU A 8 4.03 4.39 4.07
CA LEU A 8 4.75 4.90 2.90
C LEU A 8 4.54 3.98 1.69
N LEU A 9 4.67 2.66 1.87
CA LEU A 9 4.43 1.68 0.82
C LEU A 9 2.95 1.67 0.37
N LEU A 10 2.02 1.82 1.31
CA LEU A 10 0.58 1.89 1.03
C LEU A 10 0.22 3.13 0.20
N LEU A 11 0.96 4.23 0.30
CA LEU A 11 0.75 5.43 -0.50
C LEU A 11 1.45 5.35 -1.87
N LEU A 12 2.69 4.86 -1.91
CA LEU A 12 3.48 4.78 -3.14
C LEU A 12 2.95 3.71 -4.12
N THR A 13 2.41 2.60 -3.61
CA THR A 13 1.87 1.51 -4.46
C THR A 13 0.69 1.98 -5.33
N PRO A 14 -0.39 2.58 -4.80
CA PRO A 14 -1.49 3.09 -5.63
C PRO A 14 -1.05 4.29 -6.48
N LEU A 15 -0.13 5.13 -6.00
CA LEU A 15 0.39 6.26 -6.77
C LEU A 15 1.13 5.79 -8.04
N SER A 16 2.00 4.78 -7.92
CA SER A 16 2.69 4.17 -9.07
C SER A 16 1.73 3.47 -10.03
N GLY A 17 0.68 2.81 -9.54
CA GLY A 17 -0.36 2.21 -10.38
C GLY A 17 -1.19 3.25 -11.13
N TYR A 18 -1.53 4.36 -10.47
CA TYR A 18 -2.20 5.51 -11.08
C TYR A 18 -1.32 6.15 -12.17
N LEU A 19 -0.02 6.31 -11.92
CA LEU A 19 0.92 6.85 -12.90
C LEU A 19 1.05 5.91 -14.11
N SER A 20 1.24 4.60 -13.91
CA SER A 20 1.24 3.62 -15.01
C SER A 20 -0.03 3.72 -15.86
N SER A 21 -1.20 3.76 -15.23
CA SER A 21 -2.48 3.89 -15.93
C SER A 21 -2.65 5.24 -16.64
N SER A 22 -2.01 6.31 -16.13
CA SER A 22 -2.02 7.65 -16.73
C SER A 22 -1.29 7.73 -18.07
N PHE A 23 -0.28 6.87 -18.30
CA PHE A 23 0.47 6.84 -19.57
C PHE A 23 -0.14 5.89 -20.61
N THR A 24 -1.36 5.41 -20.40
CA THR A 24 -2.07 4.52 -21.34
C THR A 24 -2.99 5.32 -22.28
N PRO A 25 -3.23 4.84 -23.52
CA PRO A 25 -4.19 5.46 -24.43
C PRO A 25 -5.63 5.34 -23.92
N TYR A 26 -5.94 4.34 -23.09
CA TYR A 26 -7.29 4.06 -22.63
C TYR A 26 -7.80 5.05 -21.57
N PRO A 27 -9.09 5.41 -21.58
CA PRO A 27 -9.67 6.28 -20.56
C PRO A 27 -9.71 5.57 -19.20
N MET A 28 -9.21 6.22 -18.15
CA MET A 28 -9.30 5.71 -16.78
C MET A 28 -10.70 5.96 -16.20
N ARG A 29 -11.32 4.91 -15.67
CA ARG A 29 -12.61 4.98 -14.98
C ARG A 29 -12.47 4.45 -13.57
N VAL A 30 -12.87 5.25 -12.59
CA VAL A 30 -12.87 4.87 -11.17
C VAL A 30 -14.31 4.99 -10.69
N PHE A 31 -14.88 3.87 -10.22
CA PHE A 31 -16.29 3.78 -9.84
C PHE A 31 -17.28 4.29 -10.90
N GLY A 32 -16.95 4.10 -12.19
CA GLY A 32 -17.75 4.57 -13.32
C GLY A 32 -17.53 6.03 -13.72
N LEU A 33 -16.77 6.81 -12.94
CA LEU A 33 -16.41 8.19 -13.26
C LEU A 33 -15.10 8.22 -14.06
N SER A 34 -15.11 8.93 -15.19
CA SER A 34 -13.90 9.20 -15.96
C SER A 34 -13.04 10.21 -15.21
N ILE A 35 -11.85 9.79 -14.80
CA ILE A 35 -10.89 10.66 -14.12
C ILE A 35 -9.89 11.24 -15.11
N PRO A 36 -9.48 12.51 -14.95
CA PRO A 36 -8.46 13.12 -15.78
C PRO A 36 -7.14 12.37 -15.59
N LYS A 37 -6.46 12.08 -16.70
CA LYS A 37 -5.14 11.48 -16.67
C LYS A 37 -4.12 12.56 -16.39
N ALA A 38 -3.12 12.25 -15.56
CA ALA A 38 -2.00 13.17 -15.35
C ALA A 38 -0.97 13.16 -16.50
N GLY A 39 -1.00 12.12 -17.35
CA GLY A 39 0.01 11.87 -18.38
C GLY A 39 -0.56 11.76 -19.79
N TYR A 40 0.36 11.65 -20.75
CA TYR A 40 0.12 11.38 -22.16
C TYR A 40 0.45 9.91 -22.48
N PRO A 41 -0.02 9.35 -23.62
CA PRO A 41 0.33 7.99 -24.00
C PRO A 41 1.85 7.81 -24.20
N ASP A 42 2.49 6.99 -23.37
CA ASP A 42 3.91 6.66 -23.46
C ASP A 42 4.15 5.24 -22.91
N GLU A 43 4.56 4.34 -23.79
CA GLU A 43 4.77 2.94 -23.44
C GLU A 43 5.96 2.72 -22.49
N THR A 44 7.01 3.53 -22.63
CA THR A 44 8.23 3.45 -21.82
C THR A 44 7.93 3.84 -20.38
N LEU A 45 7.23 4.96 -20.19
CA LEU A 45 6.82 5.41 -18.86
C LEU A 45 5.80 4.47 -18.24
N ASN A 46 4.85 3.95 -19.02
CA ASN A 46 3.92 2.94 -18.54
C ASN A 46 4.65 1.68 -18.04
N ALA A 47 5.59 1.14 -18.81
CA ALA A 47 6.38 -0.04 -18.42
C ALA A 47 7.25 0.22 -17.18
N LEU A 48 7.85 1.41 -17.08
CA LEU A 48 8.61 1.83 -15.90
C LEU A 48 7.74 1.86 -14.64
N PHE A 49 6.61 2.59 -14.68
CA PHE A 49 5.71 2.69 -13.53
C PHE A 49 5.02 1.36 -13.20
N GLY A 50 4.75 0.52 -14.19
CA GLY A 50 4.27 -0.85 -13.98
C GLY A 50 5.29 -1.72 -13.25
N THR A 51 6.57 -1.62 -13.60
CA THR A 51 7.66 -2.31 -12.91
C THR A 51 7.81 -1.80 -11.47
N VAL A 52 7.81 -0.47 -11.28
CA VAL A 52 7.86 0.15 -9.95
C VAL A 52 6.67 -0.30 -9.09
N HIS A 53 5.46 -0.31 -9.65
CA HIS A 53 4.27 -0.81 -8.97
C HIS A 53 4.43 -2.26 -8.55
N SER A 54 4.87 -3.14 -9.45
CA SER A 54 5.11 -4.56 -9.15
C SER A 54 6.09 -4.74 -7.99
N VAL A 55 7.25 -4.06 -8.04
CA VAL A 55 8.27 -4.11 -6.97
C VAL A 55 7.72 -3.59 -5.64
N LEU A 56 7.00 -2.46 -5.65
CA LEU A 56 6.37 -1.90 -4.46
C LEU A 56 5.34 -2.84 -3.85
N THR A 57 4.53 -3.49 -4.68
CA THR A 57 3.48 -4.42 -4.23
C THR A 57 4.08 -5.65 -3.56
N TRP A 58 5.11 -6.26 -4.17
CA TRP A 58 5.83 -7.39 -3.55
C TRP A 58 6.55 -6.99 -2.26
N THR A 59 7.14 -5.80 -2.23
CA THR A 59 7.78 -5.26 -1.02
C THR A 59 6.77 -5.04 0.10
N LEU A 60 5.63 -4.41 -0.22
CA LEU A 60 4.52 -4.20 0.73
C LEU A 60 4.02 -5.53 1.29
N MET A 61 3.83 -6.53 0.43
CA MET A 61 3.41 -7.87 0.85
C MET A 61 4.41 -8.50 1.82
N ALA A 62 5.70 -8.47 1.50
CA ALA A 62 6.75 -9.01 2.38
C ALA A 62 6.79 -8.32 3.75
N VAL A 63 6.72 -6.98 3.76
CA VAL A 63 6.71 -6.20 5.01
C VAL A 63 5.43 -6.45 5.80
N LEU A 64 4.28 -6.57 5.14
CA LEU A 64 3.00 -6.89 5.78
C LEU A 64 3.06 -8.26 6.47
N VAL A 65 3.54 -9.28 5.79
CA VAL A 65 3.71 -10.63 6.35
C VAL A 65 4.67 -10.60 7.54
N ALA A 66 5.82 -9.93 7.42
CA ALA A 66 6.78 -9.78 8.51
C ALA A 66 6.18 -9.02 9.71
N HIS A 67 5.38 -7.99 9.45
CA HIS A 67 4.69 -7.22 10.48
C HIS A 67 3.67 -8.06 11.24
N VAL A 68 2.83 -8.83 10.53
CA VAL A 68 1.86 -9.75 11.15
C VAL A 68 2.58 -10.84 11.94
N ALA A 69 3.65 -11.42 11.40
CA ALA A 69 4.47 -12.41 12.09
C ALA A 69 5.08 -11.85 13.39
N ALA A 70 5.56 -10.60 13.38
CA ALA A 70 6.07 -9.94 14.58
C ALA A 70 4.97 -9.75 15.65
N VAL A 71 3.75 -9.37 15.25
CA VAL A 71 2.60 -9.27 16.18
C VAL A 71 2.28 -10.63 16.80
N ILE A 72 2.27 -11.70 16.00
CA ILE A 72 2.04 -13.06 16.49
C ILE A 72 3.14 -13.49 17.47
N LEU A 73 4.41 -13.23 17.13
CA LEU A 73 5.55 -13.56 18.01
C LEU A 73 5.46 -12.82 19.35
N HIS A 74 5.17 -11.52 19.33
CA HIS A 74 5.00 -10.73 20.55
C HIS A 74 3.82 -11.21 21.40
N GLN A 75 2.73 -11.62 20.77
CA GLN A 75 1.60 -12.23 21.48
C GLN A 75 2.00 -13.54 22.17
N ARG A 76 2.83 -14.38 21.52
CA ARG A 76 3.36 -15.62 22.11
C ARG A 76 4.36 -15.36 23.24
N GLN A 77 5.07 -14.24 23.20
CA GLN A 77 5.96 -13.77 24.27
C GLN A 77 5.20 -13.13 25.44
N GLY A 78 3.87 -13.07 25.38
CA GLY A 78 3.04 -12.47 26.43
C GLY A 78 2.98 -10.95 26.40
N VAL A 79 3.45 -10.30 25.33
CA VAL A 79 3.36 -8.85 25.16
C VAL A 79 2.05 -8.53 24.42
N PRO A 80 1.06 -7.90 25.07
CA PRO A 80 -0.23 -7.61 24.43
C PRO A 80 -0.09 -6.39 23.51
N VAL A 81 0.40 -6.62 22.29
CA VAL A 81 0.52 -5.59 21.24
C VAL A 81 -0.79 -5.44 20.49
N LEU A 82 -1.54 -6.52 20.31
CA LEU A 82 -2.82 -6.53 19.58
C LEU A 82 -3.90 -5.70 20.28
N THR A 83 -3.89 -5.65 21.61
CA THR A 83 -4.83 -4.84 22.39
C THR A 83 -4.67 -3.34 22.14
N ARG A 84 -3.51 -2.89 21.65
CA ARG A 84 -3.25 -1.50 21.27
C ARG A 84 -3.73 -1.16 19.85
N MET A 85 -4.11 -2.17 19.07
CA MET A 85 -4.67 -2.03 17.71
C MET A 85 -6.20 -2.14 17.69
N LEU A 86 -6.82 -2.63 18.76
CA LEU A 86 -8.27 -2.78 18.86
C LEU A 86 -8.93 -1.42 19.11
N PRO A 87 -9.87 -0.98 18.25
CA PRO A 87 -10.69 0.18 18.54
C PRO A 87 -11.63 -0.17 19.70
N GLY A 88 -11.58 0.58 20.81
CA GLY A 88 -12.56 0.47 21.90
C GLY A 88 -12.04 0.16 23.30
N ARG A 89 -10.72 0.08 23.53
CA ARG A 89 -10.16 0.13 24.91
C ARG A 89 -9.65 1.54 25.21
N GLY A 90 -10.59 2.42 25.57
CA GLY A 90 -10.25 3.61 26.34
C GLY A 90 -9.70 3.20 27.72
N PRO A 91 -8.94 4.07 28.41
CA PRO A 91 -8.47 3.79 29.75
C PRO A 91 -9.69 3.70 30.68
N ASP A 92 -10.03 2.49 31.10
CA ASP A 92 -10.91 2.30 32.25
C ASP A 92 -10.11 2.74 33.49
N ARG A 93 -10.75 3.60 34.28
CA ARG A 93 -10.24 4.37 35.43
C ARG A 93 -9.48 3.55 36.46
#